data_AF-A0A6G3T9V7-F1
#
_entry.id   AF-A0A6G3T9V7-F1
#
_cell.length_a   1.000
_cell.length_b   1.000
_cell.length_c   1.000
_cell.angle_alpha   90.00
_cell.angle_beta   90.00
_cell.angle_gamma   90.00
#
_symmetry.space_group_name_H-M   'P 1'
#
loop_
_entity.id
_entity.type
_entity.pdbx_description
1 polymer ?
#
loop_
_entity_poly.entity_id
_entity_poly.type
_entity_poly.pdbx_seq_one_letter_code
_entity_poly.pdbx_strand_id
1 'polypeptide(L)'
;AALAAAERAAALGTEEGERLARRLLTERAAPSVTRRTADTRILVELGEVPDLRAEEFPAALRLLGRPVNPDSDHWYCSHWSGAMRPHWFALLPERPELVAARLLRDVSEAAVHDQQGTAAAVLPHLADADGEVGEAVHLSVAYGLGARHAEDRLAAVDALLVLAARGRLEADRLGADLGQLVRRGAVKPARLADAVRTAASTGANATVWAVLRQVLPVLLADLSTGGATASSARGLGELLAVAAECAELTGERGHLPHLSGVADRRGTSRLVTQARRLREALAAAPAAA
;
A
#
# COMPACT_ATOMS: atom_id res chain seq x y z
N ALA A 1 17.76 14.05 -20.01
CA ALA A 1 18.61 13.76 -18.84
C ALA A 1 19.53 12.55 -19.07
N ALA A 2 18.98 11.36 -19.37
CA ALA A 2 19.77 10.14 -19.59
C ALA A 2 20.82 10.27 -20.73
N LEU A 3 20.45 10.87 -21.86
CA LEU A 3 21.37 11.10 -22.98
C LEU A 3 22.58 11.96 -22.58
N ALA A 4 22.36 13.10 -21.94
CA ALA A 4 23.44 13.97 -21.45
C ALA A 4 24.29 13.33 -20.33
N ALA A 5 23.72 12.41 -19.55
CA ALA A 5 24.49 11.62 -18.59
C ALA A 5 25.35 10.55 -19.29
N ALA A 6 24.83 9.93 -20.35
CA ALA A 6 25.57 8.98 -21.17
C ALA A 6 26.74 9.64 -21.93
N GLU A 7 26.52 10.83 -22.50
CA GLU A 7 27.58 11.60 -23.16
C GLU A 7 28.72 11.96 -22.18
N ARG A 8 28.38 12.40 -20.96
CA ARG A 8 29.38 12.68 -19.92
C ARG A 8 30.12 11.42 -19.47
N ALA A 9 29.43 10.29 -19.38
CA ALA A 9 30.06 9.01 -19.04
C ALA A 9 31.03 8.56 -20.14
N ALA A 10 30.64 8.64 -21.41
CA ALA A 10 31.51 8.32 -22.54
C ALA A 10 32.73 9.25 -22.63
N ALA A 11 32.55 10.53 -22.30
CA ALA A 11 33.62 11.52 -22.28
C ALA A 11 34.74 11.24 -21.26
N LEU A 12 34.54 10.31 -20.32
CA LEU A 12 35.61 9.85 -19.42
C LEU A 12 36.71 9.08 -20.17
N GLY A 13 36.44 8.55 -21.36
CA GLY A 13 37.42 7.84 -22.19
C GLY A 13 37.93 6.53 -21.58
N THR A 14 37.22 5.97 -20.59
CA THR A 14 37.54 4.67 -19.98
C THR A 14 36.53 3.61 -20.41
N GLU A 15 36.92 2.34 -20.33
CA GLU A 15 36.04 1.20 -20.61
C GLU A 15 34.77 1.26 -19.71
N GLU A 16 34.93 1.66 -18.46
CA GLU A 16 33.83 1.82 -17.52
C GLU A 16 32.90 2.97 -17.90
N GLY A 17 33.45 4.07 -18.43
CA GLY A 17 32.70 5.22 -18.92
C GLY A 17 31.83 4.87 -20.14
N GLU A 18 32.40 4.17 -21.11
CA GLU A 18 31.67 3.66 -22.27
C GLU A 18 30.60 2.64 -21.87
N ARG A 19 30.91 1.75 -20.92
CA ARG A 19 29.96 0.78 -20.37
C ARG A 19 28.78 1.46 -19.68
N LEU A 20 29.04 2.48 -18.86
CA LEU A 20 28.00 3.27 -18.21
C LEU A 20 27.14 4.03 -19.23
N ALA A 21 27.77 4.64 -20.24
CA ALA A 21 27.06 5.33 -21.32
C ALA A 21 26.09 4.40 -22.06
N ARG A 22 26.55 3.21 -22.43
CA ARG A 22 25.70 2.18 -23.07
C ARG A 22 24.51 1.82 -22.18
N ARG A 23 24.74 1.60 -20.88
CA ARG A 23 23.71 1.28 -19.88
C ARG A 23 22.67 2.38 -19.69
N LEU A 24 23.07 3.65 -19.78
CA LEU A 24 22.16 4.80 -19.66
C LEU A 24 21.28 4.97 -20.91
N LEU A 25 21.73 4.46 -22.05
CA LEU A 25 21.00 4.51 -23.33
C LEU A 25 20.17 3.26 -23.59
N THR A 26 20.46 2.13 -22.94
CA THR A 26 19.65 0.92 -23.02
C THR A 26 18.26 1.16 -22.43
N GLU A 27 17.23 1.01 -23.27
CA GLU A 27 15.84 0.99 -22.81
C GLU A 27 15.62 -0.18 -21.85
N ARG A 28 15.04 0.12 -20.69
CA ARG A 28 14.78 -0.84 -19.63
C ARG A 28 13.35 -1.31 -19.75
N ALA A 29 13.16 -2.58 -20.07
CA ALA A 29 11.82 -3.18 -20.05
C ALA A 29 11.36 -3.35 -18.60
N ALA A 30 10.16 -2.88 -18.30
CA ALA A 30 9.51 -3.21 -17.03
C ALA A 30 9.24 -4.72 -16.98
N PRO A 31 9.53 -5.40 -15.85
CA PRO A 31 9.14 -6.80 -15.69
C PRO A 31 7.63 -6.95 -15.74
N SER A 32 7.15 -8.09 -16.22
CA SER A 32 5.71 -8.41 -16.17
C SER A 32 5.24 -8.50 -14.71
N VAL A 33 4.13 -7.86 -14.38
CA VAL A 33 3.50 -7.94 -13.06
C VAL A 33 2.13 -8.61 -13.21
N THR A 34 1.90 -9.68 -12.46
CA THR A 34 0.61 -10.39 -12.45
C THR A 34 0.06 -10.42 -11.03
N ARG A 35 -1.17 -9.92 -10.83
CA ARG A 35 -1.87 -10.02 -9.55
C ARG A 35 -2.21 -11.48 -9.22
N ARG A 36 -1.93 -11.90 -7.99
CA ARG A 36 -2.21 -13.25 -7.49
C ARG A 36 -2.96 -13.19 -6.17
N THR A 37 -3.84 -14.15 -5.95
CA THR A 37 -4.56 -14.32 -4.69
C THR A 37 -4.19 -15.68 -4.13
N ALA A 38 -3.67 -15.70 -2.91
CA ALA A 38 -3.24 -16.92 -2.22
C ALA A 38 -3.78 -16.91 -0.79
N ASP A 39 -4.66 -17.86 -0.47
CA ASP A 39 -5.37 -17.90 0.80
C ASP A 39 -6.11 -16.56 1.10
N THR A 40 -5.77 -15.87 2.19
CA THR A 40 -6.33 -14.57 2.55
C THR A 40 -5.65 -13.39 1.85
N ARG A 41 -4.47 -13.62 1.24
CA ARG A 41 -3.60 -12.59 0.68
C ARG A 41 -3.93 -12.25 -0.77
N ILE A 42 -3.69 -11.00 -1.11
CA ILE A 42 -3.46 -10.52 -2.47
C ILE A 42 -1.97 -10.16 -2.59
N LEU A 43 -1.28 -10.76 -3.55
CA LEU A 43 0.16 -10.59 -3.80
C LEU A 43 0.38 -10.27 -5.29
N VAL A 44 1.64 -10.04 -5.67
CA VAL A 44 2.05 -9.91 -7.06
C VAL A 44 3.07 -10.98 -7.41
N GLU A 45 2.96 -11.50 -8.62
CA GLU A 45 4.02 -12.25 -9.29
C GLU A 45 4.77 -11.29 -10.21
N LEU A 46 6.09 -11.31 -10.12
CA LEU A 46 6.99 -10.52 -10.92
C LEU A 46 7.77 -11.41 -11.88
N GLY A 47 7.80 -11.02 -13.14
CA GLY A 47 8.65 -11.65 -14.15
C GLY A 47 10.14 -11.42 -13.89
N GLU A 48 10.95 -12.03 -14.73
CA GLU A 48 12.39 -11.81 -14.75
C GLU A 48 12.73 -10.34 -15.06
N VAL A 49 13.81 -9.83 -14.47
CA VAL A 49 14.40 -8.52 -14.78
C VAL A 49 15.76 -8.75 -15.45
N PRO A 50 15.83 -8.83 -16.80
CA PRO A 50 17.05 -9.20 -17.51
C PRO A 50 18.24 -8.28 -17.19
N ASP A 51 17.99 -6.97 -17.04
CA ASP A 51 19.01 -5.97 -16.73
C ASP A 51 19.86 -6.32 -15.52
N LEU A 52 19.23 -6.90 -14.49
CA LEU A 52 19.87 -7.24 -13.22
C LEU A 52 20.54 -8.61 -13.25
N ARG A 53 20.30 -9.41 -14.30
CA ARG A 53 20.91 -10.73 -14.49
C ARG A 53 22.17 -10.72 -15.34
N ALA A 54 22.52 -9.58 -15.91
CA ALA A 54 23.74 -9.41 -16.69
C ALA A 54 24.97 -9.89 -15.92
N GLU A 55 25.88 -10.60 -16.61
CA GLU A 55 27.06 -11.24 -16.00
C GLU A 55 28.01 -10.26 -15.30
N GLU A 56 27.95 -8.99 -15.69
CA GLU A 56 28.68 -7.88 -15.08
C GLU A 56 28.26 -7.59 -13.62
N PHE A 57 27.08 -8.05 -13.18
CA PHE A 57 26.69 -7.95 -11.78
C PHE A 57 27.22 -9.14 -10.96
N PRO A 58 27.71 -8.89 -9.72
CA PRO A 58 28.02 -9.93 -8.76
C PRO A 58 26.88 -10.94 -8.65
N ALA A 59 27.23 -12.23 -8.50
CA ALA A 59 26.25 -13.32 -8.43
C ALA A 59 25.12 -13.08 -7.41
N ALA A 60 25.44 -12.43 -6.28
CA ALA A 60 24.46 -12.01 -5.29
C ALA A 60 23.42 -11.06 -5.88
N LEU A 61 23.83 -9.99 -6.58
CA LEU A 61 22.92 -8.98 -7.15
C LEU A 61 22.07 -9.55 -8.29
N ARG A 62 22.58 -10.55 -9.02
CA ARG A 62 21.80 -11.26 -10.05
C ARG A 62 20.55 -11.96 -9.51
N LEU A 63 20.46 -12.19 -8.20
CA LEU A 63 19.25 -12.69 -7.55
C LEU A 63 18.10 -11.67 -7.59
N LEU A 64 18.37 -10.35 -7.64
CA LEU A 64 17.34 -9.31 -7.83
C LEU A 64 16.68 -9.36 -9.20
N GLY A 65 17.29 -10.09 -10.15
CA GLY A 65 16.74 -10.26 -11.48
C GLY A 65 15.86 -11.51 -11.64
N ARG A 66 15.79 -12.40 -10.64
CA ARG A 66 14.97 -13.62 -10.73
C ARG A 66 13.48 -13.30 -10.61
N PRO A 67 12.59 -14.08 -11.25
CA PRO A 67 11.15 -13.91 -11.06
C PRO A 67 10.78 -14.08 -9.58
N VAL A 68 9.76 -13.34 -9.15
CA VAL A 68 9.12 -13.48 -7.84
C VAL A 68 7.78 -14.14 -8.10
N ASN A 69 7.58 -15.35 -7.61
CA ASN A 69 6.26 -15.93 -7.54
C ASN A 69 5.72 -15.67 -6.10
N PRO A 70 4.44 -15.88 -5.78
CA PRO A 70 3.94 -15.75 -4.40
C PRO A 70 3.89 -17.05 -3.59
N ASP A 71 4.11 -18.21 -4.23
CA ASP A 71 3.91 -19.56 -3.67
C ASP A 71 5.19 -20.24 -3.13
N SER A 72 6.39 -19.79 -3.51
CA SER A 72 7.66 -20.15 -2.85
C SER A 72 7.84 -19.38 -1.56
N ASP A 73 8.50 -20.02 -0.60
CA ASP A 73 8.81 -19.38 0.66
C ASP A 73 9.92 -18.32 0.52
N HIS A 74 10.83 -18.46 -0.46
CA HIS A 74 11.99 -17.58 -0.62
C HIS A 74 12.27 -17.18 -2.08
N TRP A 75 12.48 -15.88 -2.29
CA TRP A 75 12.73 -15.24 -3.60
C TRP A 75 14.04 -14.45 -3.66
N TYR A 76 14.74 -14.40 -2.54
CA TYR A 76 15.99 -13.66 -2.32
C TYR A 76 16.91 -14.48 -1.41
N CYS A 77 18.20 -14.13 -1.39
CA CYS A 77 19.17 -14.80 -0.52
C CYS A 77 18.82 -14.55 0.96
N SER A 78 18.94 -15.55 1.83
CA SER A 78 18.68 -15.39 3.28
C SER A 78 19.46 -14.22 3.91
N HIS A 79 20.64 -13.89 3.37
CA HIS A 79 21.45 -12.74 3.77
C HIS A 79 20.83 -11.37 3.46
N TRP A 80 19.79 -11.31 2.64
CA TRP A 80 19.09 -10.06 2.32
C TRP A 80 17.90 -9.79 3.24
N SER A 81 17.73 -10.61 4.27
CA SER A 81 16.77 -10.38 5.34
C SER A 81 17.22 -9.26 6.28
N GLY A 82 16.28 -8.76 7.09
CA GLY A 82 16.54 -7.91 8.27
C GLY A 82 17.46 -6.71 8.02
N ALA A 83 18.75 -6.88 8.31
CA ALA A 83 19.77 -5.83 8.25
C ALA A 83 20.00 -5.23 6.86
N MET A 84 19.74 -6.00 5.78
CA MET A 84 20.03 -5.50 4.43
C MET A 84 18.87 -4.71 3.81
N ARG A 85 17.62 -4.92 4.27
CA ARG A 85 16.40 -4.32 3.67
C ARG A 85 16.45 -2.78 3.60
N PRO A 86 16.90 -2.05 4.63
CA PRO A 86 17.01 -0.58 4.55
C PRO A 86 17.99 -0.11 3.45
N HIS A 87 18.97 -0.94 3.09
CA HIS A 87 19.98 -0.62 2.09
C HIS A 87 19.57 -0.98 0.66
N TRP A 88 18.40 -1.57 0.43
CA TRP A 88 17.96 -1.93 -0.92
C TRP A 88 17.80 -0.71 -1.82
N PHE A 89 17.45 0.45 -1.27
CA PHE A 89 17.39 1.70 -2.04
C PHE A 89 18.76 2.30 -2.37
N ALA A 90 19.84 1.84 -1.74
CA ALA A 90 21.19 2.14 -2.23
C ALA A 90 21.52 1.33 -3.50
N LEU A 91 20.90 0.16 -3.68
CA LEU A 91 21.10 -0.72 -4.84
C LEU A 91 20.09 -0.44 -5.97
N LEU A 92 18.86 -0.05 -5.61
CA LEU A 92 17.72 0.10 -6.50
C LEU A 92 16.97 1.43 -6.24
N PRO A 93 17.65 2.60 -6.30
CA PRO A 93 17.08 3.89 -5.87
C PRO A 93 15.82 4.31 -6.64
N GLU A 94 15.75 3.98 -7.94
CA GLU A 94 14.62 4.37 -8.82
C GLU A 94 13.63 3.23 -9.09
N ARG A 95 13.64 2.17 -8.27
CA ARG A 95 12.79 0.99 -8.49
C ARG A 95 11.98 0.58 -7.25
N PRO A 96 11.17 1.48 -6.65
CA PRO A 96 10.34 1.16 -5.50
C PRO A 96 9.33 0.04 -5.79
N GLU A 97 8.74 -0.02 -6.98
CA GLU A 97 7.83 -1.12 -7.35
C GLU A 97 8.52 -2.50 -7.34
N LEU A 98 9.76 -2.59 -7.83
CA LEU A 98 10.55 -3.83 -7.80
C LEU A 98 10.88 -4.26 -6.37
N VAL A 99 11.30 -3.30 -5.53
CA VAL A 99 11.59 -3.55 -4.11
C VAL A 99 10.32 -4.00 -3.38
N ALA A 100 9.19 -3.31 -3.61
CA ALA A 100 7.91 -3.63 -3.03
C ALA A 100 7.45 -5.04 -3.42
N ALA A 101 7.51 -5.41 -4.71
CA ALA A 101 7.10 -6.74 -5.18
C ALA A 101 7.88 -7.86 -4.49
N ARG A 102 9.17 -7.65 -4.23
CA ARG A 102 10.04 -8.61 -3.54
C ARG A 102 9.80 -8.71 -2.04
N LEU A 103 9.36 -7.62 -1.41
CA LEU A 103 9.11 -7.57 0.04
C LEU A 103 7.65 -7.81 0.40
N LEU A 104 6.74 -7.79 -0.59
CA LEU A 104 5.29 -7.81 -0.35
C LEU A 104 4.85 -9.03 0.48
N ARG A 105 5.45 -10.20 0.24
CA ARG A 105 5.17 -11.39 1.05
C ARG A 105 5.54 -11.15 2.51
N ASP A 106 6.74 -10.64 2.78
CA ASP A 106 7.22 -10.35 4.13
C ASP A 106 6.39 -9.27 4.84
N VAL A 107 6.01 -8.22 4.11
CA VAL A 107 5.13 -7.15 4.64
C VAL A 107 3.75 -7.72 4.99
N SER A 108 3.23 -8.66 4.18
CA SER A 108 1.94 -9.29 4.45
C SER A 108 1.93 -10.11 5.75
N GLU A 109 3.07 -10.68 6.16
CA GLU A 109 3.18 -11.47 7.38
C GLU A 109 2.87 -10.63 8.63
N ALA A 110 3.16 -9.33 8.61
CA ALA A 110 2.88 -8.41 9.72
C ALA A 110 1.38 -8.20 9.98
N ALA A 111 0.55 -8.32 8.93
CA ALA A 111 -0.90 -8.20 9.02
C ALA A 111 -1.59 -9.55 9.25
N VAL A 112 -1.12 -10.60 8.55
CA VAL A 112 -1.79 -11.91 8.49
C VAL A 112 -1.43 -12.80 9.67
N HIS A 113 -0.15 -12.87 10.03
CA HIS A 113 0.36 -13.79 11.05
C HIS A 113 0.93 -13.08 12.28
N ASP A 114 0.64 -11.79 12.41
CA ASP A 114 1.07 -10.96 13.54
C ASP A 114 2.58 -11.00 13.79
N GLN A 115 3.37 -11.26 12.75
CA GLN A 115 4.83 -11.29 12.83
C GLN A 115 5.35 -9.87 13.00
N GLN A 116 6.24 -9.65 13.96
CA GLN A 116 6.98 -8.39 14.02
C GLN A 116 7.97 -8.37 12.86
N GLY A 117 7.73 -7.50 11.90
CA GLY A 117 8.41 -7.56 10.62
C GLY A 117 9.25 -6.31 10.36
N THR A 118 10.57 -6.48 10.20
CA THR A 118 11.45 -5.42 9.65
C THR A 118 11.08 -5.00 8.23
N ALA A 119 10.17 -5.74 7.56
CA ALA A 119 9.70 -5.42 6.22
C ALA A 119 8.87 -4.13 6.19
N ALA A 120 8.07 -3.84 7.21
CA ALA A 120 7.25 -2.62 7.22
C ALA A 120 8.10 -1.34 7.40
N ALA A 121 9.28 -1.45 8.03
CA ALA A 121 10.21 -0.33 8.17
C ALA A 121 10.73 0.21 6.81
N VAL A 122 10.61 -0.55 5.73
CA VAL A 122 11.00 -0.11 4.38
C VAL A 122 9.96 0.82 3.73
N LEU A 123 8.71 0.83 4.23
CA LEU A 123 7.59 1.51 3.56
C LEU A 123 7.82 3.01 3.38
N PRO A 124 8.35 3.78 4.37
CA PRO A 124 8.68 5.18 4.15
C PRO A 124 9.72 5.38 3.05
N HIS A 125 10.70 4.48 2.93
CA HIS A 125 11.70 4.53 1.87
C HIS A 125 11.09 4.21 0.49
N LEU A 126 10.12 3.27 0.39
CA LEU A 126 9.38 3.03 -0.85
C LEU A 126 8.63 4.29 -1.32
N ALA A 127 8.04 5.02 -0.39
CA ALA A 127 7.26 6.22 -0.68
C ALA A 127 8.13 7.39 -1.13
N ASP A 128 9.31 7.54 -0.52
CA ASP A 128 10.27 8.61 -0.82
C ASP A 128 11.05 8.36 -2.12
N ALA A 129 11.35 7.10 -2.43
CA ALA A 129 12.10 6.72 -3.62
C ALA A 129 11.45 7.18 -4.93
N ASP A 130 12.27 7.66 -5.86
CA ASP A 130 11.84 8.02 -7.20
C ASP A 130 11.52 6.77 -8.03
N GLY A 131 10.71 6.90 -9.08
CA GLY A 131 10.34 5.79 -9.97
C GLY A 131 8.85 5.45 -9.94
N GLU A 132 8.50 4.27 -10.47
CA GLU A 132 7.10 3.85 -10.60
C GLU A 132 6.53 3.39 -9.25
N VAL A 133 5.32 3.85 -8.93
CA VAL A 133 4.53 3.42 -7.77
C VAL A 133 3.33 2.66 -8.32
N GLY A 134 3.43 1.34 -8.34
CA GLY A 134 2.44 0.45 -8.93
C GLY A 134 1.67 -0.35 -7.88
N GLU A 135 1.22 -1.55 -8.26
CA GLU A 135 0.39 -2.42 -7.41
C GLU A 135 1.12 -2.84 -6.14
N ALA A 136 2.40 -3.20 -6.27
CA ALA A 136 3.15 -3.80 -5.20
C ALA A 136 3.40 -2.80 -4.07
N VAL A 137 3.68 -1.53 -4.41
CA VAL A 137 3.81 -0.45 -3.42
C VAL A 137 2.49 -0.24 -2.68
N HIS A 138 1.37 -0.09 -3.40
CA HIS A 138 0.06 0.12 -2.79
C HIS A 138 -0.37 -1.06 -1.91
N LEU A 139 -0.17 -2.31 -2.34
CA LEU A 139 -0.43 -3.49 -1.53
C LEU A 139 0.48 -3.56 -0.29
N SER A 140 1.75 -3.18 -0.41
CA SER A 140 2.68 -3.13 0.72
C SER A 140 2.21 -2.11 1.78
N VAL A 141 1.79 -0.93 1.37
CA VAL A 141 1.17 0.07 2.26
C VAL A 141 -0.12 -0.48 2.88
N ALA A 142 -0.99 -1.13 2.08
CA ALA A 142 -2.24 -1.71 2.57
C ALA A 142 -2.01 -2.75 3.69
N TYR A 143 -1.05 -3.65 3.53
CA TYR A 143 -0.68 -4.60 4.58
C TYR A 143 -0.05 -3.91 5.79
N GLY A 144 0.84 -2.94 5.58
CA GLY A 144 1.44 -2.15 6.66
C GLY A 144 0.39 -1.46 7.53
N LEU A 145 -0.65 -0.84 6.94
CA LEU A 145 -1.76 -0.23 7.67
C LEU A 145 -2.55 -1.25 8.52
N GLY A 146 -2.51 -2.53 8.13
CA GLY A 146 -3.13 -3.65 8.83
C GLY A 146 -2.23 -4.37 9.84
N ALA A 147 -0.98 -3.94 10.01
CA ALA A 147 0.01 -4.63 10.82
C ALA A 147 -0.37 -4.74 12.31
N ARG A 148 0.03 -5.82 12.97
CA ARG A 148 -0.22 -6.02 14.41
C ARG A 148 0.48 -4.97 15.27
N HIS A 149 1.74 -4.70 14.97
CA HIS A 149 2.60 -3.82 15.76
C HIS A 149 2.36 -2.35 15.39
N ALA A 150 2.34 -1.48 16.39
CA ALA A 150 2.05 -0.06 16.20
C ALA A 150 3.14 0.65 15.37
N GLU A 151 4.41 0.25 15.55
CA GLU A 151 5.55 0.78 14.79
C GLU A 151 5.43 0.49 13.29
N ASP A 152 5.08 -0.75 12.93
CA ASP A 152 4.84 -1.15 11.54
C ASP A 152 3.67 -0.38 10.91
N ARG A 153 2.58 -0.17 11.68
CA ARG A 153 1.45 0.66 11.23
C ARG A 153 1.86 2.11 11.03
N LEU A 154 2.67 2.67 11.93
CA LEU A 154 3.14 4.05 11.84
C LEU A 154 4.01 4.25 10.60
N ALA A 155 4.93 3.32 10.31
CA ALA A 155 5.73 3.35 9.09
C ALA A 155 4.87 3.31 7.80
N ALA A 156 3.76 2.56 7.84
CA ALA A 156 2.80 2.53 6.74
C ALA A 156 1.98 3.82 6.61
N VAL A 157 1.64 4.46 7.74
CA VAL A 157 0.99 5.79 7.75
C VAL A 157 1.95 6.84 7.17
N ASP A 158 3.22 6.84 7.58
CA ASP A 158 4.22 7.75 7.01
C ASP A 158 4.36 7.56 5.50
N ALA A 159 4.42 6.31 5.03
CA ALA A 159 4.45 6.00 3.60
C ALA A 159 3.19 6.50 2.86
N LEU A 160 2.00 6.29 3.44
CA LEU A 160 0.75 6.81 2.89
C LEU A 160 0.78 8.34 2.74
N LEU A 161 1.24 9.04 3.78
CA LEU A 161 1.32 10.50 3.81
C LEU A 161 2.34 11.03 2.80
N VAL A 162 3.51 10.40 2.69
CA VAL A 162 4.55 10.78 1.71
C VAL A 162 4.06 10.56 0.28
N LEU A 163 3.42 9.43 -0.02
CA LEU A 163 2.84 9.17 -1.34
C LEU A 163 1.75 10.19 -1.68
N ALA A 164 0.88 10.52 -0.73
CA ALA A 164 -0.17 11.52 -0.93
C ALA A 164 0.42 12.92 -1.17
N ALA A 165 1.38 13.35 -0.34
CA ALA A 165 2.03 14.65 -0.46
C ALA A 165 2.79 14.82 -1.78
N ARG A 166 3.33 13.73 -2.32
CA ARG A 166 4.01 13.70 -3.62
C ARG A 166 3.06 13.53 -4.82
N GLY A 167 1.75 13.40 -4.59
CA GLY A 167 0.76 13.17 -5.64
C GLY A 167 0.91 11.82 -6.35
N ARG A 168 1.49 10.82 -5.68
CA ARG A 168 1.78 9.47 -6.22
C ARG A 168 0.88 8.39 -5.64
N LEU A 169 -0.10 8.76 -4.83
CA LEU A 169 -1.04 7.84 -4.20
C LEU A 169 -2.29 7.65 -5.07
N GLU A 170 -2.52 6.42 -5.51
CA GLU A 170 -3.80 5.99 -6.09
C GLU A 170 -4.76 5.60 -4.96
N ALA A 171 -5.35 6.61 -4.29
CA ALA A 171 -6.19 6.41 -3.11
C ALA A 171 -7.38 5.45 -3.36
N ASP A 172 -7.98 5.53 -4.55
CA ASP A 172 -9.10 4.66 -4.92
C ASP A 172 -8.67 3.18 -5.01
N ARG A 173 -7.52 2.92 -5.62
CA ARG A 173 -6.96 1.57 -5.73
C ARG A 173 -6.60 1.03 -4.36
N LEU A 174 -5.89 1.83 -3.55
CA LEU A 174 -5.52 1.46 -2.18
C LEU A 174 -6.76 1.10 -1.37
N GLY A 175 -7.82 1.92 -1.44
CA GLY A 175 -9.06 1.68 -0.73
C GLY A 175 -9.81 0.43 -1.23
N ALA A 176 -9.83 0.19 -2.54
CA ALA A 176 -10.41 -1.03 -3.11
C ALA A 176 -9.65 -2.27 -2.61
N ASP A 177 -8.32 -2.27 -2.66
CA ASP A 177 -7.49 -3.38 -2.19
C ASP A 177 -7.64 -3.59 -0.67
N LEU A 178 -7.66 -2.54 0.13
CA LEU A 178 -7.94 -2.63 1.58
C LEU A 178 -9.30 -3.25 1.87
N GLY A 179 -10.35 -2.87 1.13
CA GLY A 179 -11.67 -3.48 1.25
C GLY A 179 -11.63 -4.99 0.98
N GLN A 180 -10.89 -5.42 -0.05
CA GLN A 180 -10.69 -6.83 -0.36
C GLN A 180 -9.89 -7.57 0.73
N LEU A 181 -8.81 -6.97 1.21
CA LEU A 181 -7.95 -7.57 2.23
C LEU A 181 -8.66 -7.73 3.57
N VAL A 182 -9.50 -6.76 3.94
CA VAL A 182 -10.33 -6.85 5.15
C VAL A 182 -11.39 -7.95 4.98
N ARG A 183 -12.09 -7.98 3.85
CA ARG A 183 -13.08 -9.04 3.57
C ARG A 183 -12.48 -10.44 3.62
N ARG A 184 -11.28 -10.60 3.07
CA ARG A 184 -10.52 -11.86 3.10
C ARG A 184 -9.92 -12.20 4.46
N GLY A 185 -9.96 -11.27 5.42
CA GLY A 185 -9.44 -11.47 6.77
C GLY A 185 -7.93 -11.26 6.93
N ALA A 186 -7.23 -10.83 5.87
CA ALA A 186 -5.81 -10.51 5.89
C ALA A 186 -5.51 -9.21 6.64
N VAL A 187 -6.43 -8.24 6.63
CA VAL A 187 -6.35 -7.01 7.41
C VAL A 187 -7.49 -6.96 8.42
N LYS A 188 -7.20 -6.63 9.69
CA LYS A 188 -8.23 -6.54 10.73
C LYS A 188 -8.86 -5.12 10.72
N PRO A 189 -10.20 -4.97 10.70
CA PRO A 189 -10.85 -3.66 10.65
C PRO A 189 -10.41 -2.69 11.74
N ALA A 190 -10.22 -3.16 12.98
CA ALA A 190 -9.79 -2.31 14.09
C ALA A 190 -8.35 -1.77 13.94
N ARG A 191 -7.46 -2.54 13.31
CA ARG A 191 -6.08 -2.10 13.03
C ARG A 191 -6.06 -1.04 11.92
N LEU A 192 -6.86 -1.27 10.88
CA LEU A 192 -7.06 -0.28 9.84
C LEU A 192 -7.66 1.00 10.41
N ALA A 193 -8.67 0.91 11.29
CA ALA A 193 -9.30 2.06 11.93
C ALA A 193 -8.30 2.90 12.74
N ASP A 194 -7.38 2.24 13.46
CA ASP A 194 -6.30 2.89 14.20
C ASP A 194 -5.31 3.62 13.27
N ALA A 195 -4.89 2.97 12.18
CA ALA A 195 -3.98 3.55 11.20
C ALA A 195 -4.60 4.76 10.48
N VAL A 196 -5.83 4.66 9.99
CA VAL A 196 -6.49 5.78 9.29
C VAL A 196 -6.86 6.92 10.23
N ARG A 197 -7.12 6.65 11.52
CA ARG A 197 -7.29 7.69 12.53
C ARG A 197 -5.99 8.45 12.76
N THR A 198 -4.87 7.72 12.84
CA THR A 198 -3.53 8.33 12.94
C THR A 198 -3.22 9.18 11.71
N ALA A 199 -3.55 8.73 10.50
CA ALA A 199 -3.38 9.55 9.30
C ALA A 199 -4.28 10.80 9.34
N ALA A 200 -5.56 10.66 9.70
CA ALA A 200 -6.49 11.78 9.77
C ALA A 200 -6.07 12.85 10.80
N SER A 201 -5.51 12.45 11.95
CA SER A 201 -5.03 13.38 12.99
C SER A 201 -3.82 14.22 12.55
N THR A 202 -3.12 13.83 11.48
CA THR A 202 -2.07 14.65 10.83
C THR A 202 -2.63 15.68 9.84
N GLY A 203 -3.95 15.71 9.63
CA GLY A 203 -4.62 16.61 8.69
C GLY A 203 -4.94 15.98 7.33
N ALA A 204 -4.58 14.71 7.09
CA ALA A 204 -4.81 14.01 5.82
C ALA A 204 -6.27 13.55 5.62
N ASN A 205 -7.25 14.35 6.03
CA ASN A 205 -8.67 14.01 6.02
C ASN A 205 -9.20 13.67 4.62
N ALA A 206 -8.81 14.45 3.59
CA ALA A 206 -9.22 14.20 2.21
C ALA A 206 -8.67 12.86 1.67
N THR A 207 -7.40 12.57 1.94
CA THR A 207 -6.78 11.29 1.56
C THR A 207 -7.43 10.11 2.27
N VAL A 208 -7.65 10.22 3.59
CA VAL A 208 -8.29 9.18 4.38
C VAL A 208 -9.73 8.95 3.91
N TRP A 209 -10.48 10.02 3.63
CA TRP A 209 -11.82 9.91 3.06
C TRP A 209 -11.82 9.17 1.72
N ALA A 210 -10.94 9.55 0.78
CA ALA A 210 -10.85 8.92 -0.53
C ALA A 210 -10.61 7.40 -0.42
N VAL A 211 -9.69 6.98 0.46
CA VAL A 211 -9.45 5.56 0.75
C VAL A 211 -10.69 4.90 1.37
N LEU A 212 -11.26 5.48 2.42
CA LEU A 212 -12.40 4.88 3.15
C LEU A 212 -13.67 4.82 2.30
N ARG A 213 -13.87 5.74 1.37
CA ARG A 213 -14.99 5.74 0.43
C ARG A 213 -15.01 4.48 -0.45
N GLN A 214 -13.85 3.88 -0.74
CA GLN A 214 -13.76 2.60 -1.45
C GLN A 214 -13.79 1.38 -0.52
N VAL A 215 -13.26 1.50 0.71
CA VAL A 215 -13.27 0.40 1.70
C VAL A 215 -14.69 0.11 2.19
N LEU A 216 -15.43 1.15 2.59
CA LEU A 216 -16.70 1.01 3.32
C LEU A 216 -17.78 0.24 2.53
N PRO A 217 -18.02 0.47 1.22
CA PRO A 217 -19.03 -0.27 0.48
C PRO A 217 -18.83 -1.79 0.54
N VAL A 218 -17.58 -2.25 0.45
CA VAL A 218 -17.24 -3.68 0.53
C VAL A 218 -17.65 -4.27 1.88
N LEU A 219 -17.28 -3.59 2.98
CA LEU A 219 -17.54 -4.07 4.33
C LEU A 219 -19.03 -3.99 4.73
N LEU A 220 -19.72 -2.96 4.25
CA LEU A 220 -21.15 -2.81 4.47
C LEU A 220 -21.96 -3.86 3.69
N ALA A 221 -21.51 -4.24 2.49
CA ALA A 221 -22.08 -5.35 1.74
C ALA A 221 -21.94 -6.69 2.51
N ASP A 222 -20.75 -7.01 3.02
CA ASP A 222 -20.51 -8.24 3.80
C ASP A 222 -21.33 -8.29 5.10
N LEU A 223 -21.53 -7.15 5.75
CA LEU A 223 -22.39 -7.03 6.92
C LEU A 223 -23.87 -7.32 6.58
N SER A 224 -24.31 -6.98 5.37
CA SER A 224 -25.69 -7.21 4.93
C SER A 224 -25.99 -8.69 4.66
N THR A 225 -24.97 -9.48 4.28
CA THR A 225 -25.09 -10.92 4.01
C THR A 225 -24.87 -11.80 5.24
N GLY A 226 -24.66 -11.21 6.42
CA GLY A 226 -24.50 -11.93 7.69
C GLY A 226 -23.08 -12.47 7.94
N GLY A 227 -22.09 -12.11 7.14
CA GLY A 227 -20.70 -12.58 7.27
C GLY A 227 -19.90 -11.91 8.40
N ALA A 228 -20.45 -10.92 9.10
CA ALA A 228 -19.71 -10.11 10.07
C ALA A 228 -19.69 -10.72 11.48
N THR A 229 -18.48 -10.84 12.05
CA THR A 229 -18.29 -11.15 13.47
C THR A 229 -18.48 -9.90 14.34
N ALA A 230 -18.69 -10.07 15.66
CA ALA A 230 -18.80 -8.95 16.60
C ALA A 230 -17.53 -8.05 16.62
N SER A 231 -16.35 -8.66 16.47
CA SER A 231 -15.08 -7.92 16.35
C SER A 231 -15.01 -7.10 15.07
N SER A 232 -15.44 -7.69 13.95
CA SER A 232 -15.55 -7.00 12.67
C SER A 232 -16.52 -5.82 12.73
N ALA A 233 -17.69 -6.00 13.34
CA ALA A 233 -18.69 -4.95 13.52
C ALA A 233 -18.18 -3.77 14.37
N ARG A 234 -17.37 -4.04 15.40
CA ARG A 234 -16.75 -2.98 16.21
C ARG A 234 -15.76 -2.16 15.40
N GLY A 235 -14.81 -2.82 14.72
CA GLY A 235 -13.83 -2.13 13.89
C GLY A 235 -14.46 -1.38 12.72
N LEU A 236 -15.52 -1.92 12.11
CA LEU A 236 -16.30 -1.20 11.10
C LEU A 236 -16.97 0.06 11.67
N GLY A 237 -17.50 0.00 12.90
CA GLY A 237 -18.03 1.19 13.57
C GLY A 237 -16.96 2.26 13.85
N GLU A 238 -15.71 1.87 14.07
CA GLU A 238 -14.58 2.79 14.21
C GLU A 238 -14.14 3.39 12.87
N LEU A 239 -14.13 2.60 11.80
CA LEU A 239 -13.89 3.08 10.43
C LEU A 239 -14.95 4.10 10.01
N LEU A 240 -16.23 3.82 10.27
CA LEU A 240 -17.33 4.77 10.00
C LEU A 240 -17.18 6.06 10.80
N ALA A 241 -16.65 5.99 12.02
CA ALA A 241 -16.41 7.19 12.84
C ALA A 241 -15.36 8.10 12.19
N VAL A 242 -14.24 7.53 11.75
CA VAL A 242 -13.18 8.30 11.06
C VAL A 242 -13.68 8.83 9.72
N ALA A 243 -14.44 8.02 8.97
CA ALA A 243 -15.01 8.44 7.69
C ALA A 243 -16.00 9.60 7.84
N ALA A 244 -16.87 9.57 8.87
CA ALA A 244 -17.80 10.64 9.16
C ALA A 244 -17.07 11.95 9.50
N GLU A 245 -16.06 11.87 10.37
CA GLU A 245 -15.21 13.02 10.73
C GLU A 245 -14.49 13.60 9.50
N CYS A 246 -13.87 12.75 8.68
CA CYS A 246 -13.20 13.20 7.47
C CYS A 246 -14.19 13.87 6.51
N ALA A 247 -15.37 13.27 6.25
CA ALA A 247 -16.38 13.82 5.35
C ALA A 247 -16.95 15.16 5.84
N GLU A 248 -17.12 15.32 7.16
CA GLU A 248 -17.54 16.59 7.77
C GLU A 248 -16.49 17.70 7.56
N LEU A 249 -15.21 17.38 7.75
CA LEU A 249 -14.11 18.34 7.62
C LEU A 249 -13.79 18.71 6.17
N THR A 250 -13.96 17.76 5.24
CA THR A 250 -13.68 17.99 3.82
C THR A 250 -14.89 18.47 3.04
N GLY A 251 -16.09 18.40 3.62
CA GLY A 251 -17.34 18.80 2.97
C GLY A 251 -17.78 17.84 1.86
N GLU A 252 -17.33 16.59 1.92
CA GLU A 252 -17.58 15.56 0.91
C GLU A 252 -19.05 15.13 0.88
N ARG A 253 -19.55 14.84 -0.32
CA ARG A 253 -20.98 14.60 -0.58
C ARG A 253 -21.23 13.36 -1.40
N GLY A 254 -22.50 12.94 -1.38
CA GLY A 254 -23.04 11.98 -2.33
C GLY A 254 -23.46 10.67 -1.68
N HIS A 255 -23.61 9.65 -2.52
CA HIS A 255 -24.11 8.36 -2.08
C HIS A 255 -22.96 7.38 -1.80
N LEU A 256 -23.09 6.59 -0.73
CA LEU A 256 -22.22 5.47 -0.40
C LEU A 256 -23.08 4.19 -0.36
N PRO A 257 -22.83 3.21 -1.25
CA PRO A 257 -23.64 1.99 -1.32
C PRO A 257 -23.74 1.26 0.01
N HIS A 258 -24.91 0.66 0.29
CA HIS A 258 -25.23 -0.09 1.50
C HIS A 258 -25.25 0.71 2.83
N LEU A 259 -24.84 1.98 2.85
CA LEU A 259 -24.81 2.82 4.05
C LEU A 259 -26.20 3.02 4.67
N SER A 260 -27.20 3.36 3.85
CA SER A 260 -28.58 3.57 4.32
C SER A 260 -29.14 2.34 5.03
N GLY A 261 -28.88 1.15 4.50
CA GLY A 261 -29.33 -0.11 5.10
C GLY A 261 -28.77 -0.37 6.50
N VAL A 262 -27.61 0.20 6.85
CA VAL A 262 -27.07 0.14 8.22
C VAL A 262 -27.61 1.29 9.07
N ALA A 263 -27.70 2.49 8.52
CA ALA A 263 -28.22 3.67 9.21
C ALA A 263 -29.69 3.54 9.63
N ASP A 264 -30.50 2.79 8.87
CA ASP A 264 -31.93 2.57 9.14
C ASP A 264 -32.19 1.44 10.16
N ARG A 265 -31.16 0.68 10.56
CA ARG A 265 -31.31 -0.37 11.58
C ARG A 265 -31.72 0.24 12.91
N ARG A 266 -32.55 -0.48 13.67
CA ARG A 266 -32.88 -0.10 15.06
C ARG A 266 -31.65 -0.33 15.97
N GLY A 267 -31.51 0.49 16.99
CA GLY A 267 -30.45 0.40 17.99
C GLY A 267 -29.53 1.61 18.02
N THR A 268 -28.65 1.59 19.02
CA THR A 268 -27.72 2.68 19.39
C THR A 268 -26.26 2.22 19.39
N SER A 269 -25.97 1.08 18.74
CA SER A 269 -24.59 0.61 18.60
C SER A 269 -23.75 1.64 17.86
N ARG A 270 -22.45 1.72 18.18
CA ARG A 270 -21.53 2.66 17.52
C ARG A 270 -21.60 2.55 16.00
N LEU A 271 -21.69 1.33 15.47
CA LEU A 271 -21.86 1.07 14.05
C LEU A 271 -23.06 1.82 13.44
N VAL A 272 -24.24 1.69 14.05
CA VAL A 272 -25.47 2.31 13.56
C VAL A 272 -25.42 3.83 13.75
N THR A 273 -24.95 4.30 14.90
CA THR A 273 -24.83 5.74 15.19
C THR A 273 -23.87 6.44 14.24
N GLN A 274 -22.69 5.85 13.97
CA GLN A 274 -21.72 6.43 13.04
C GLN A 274 -22.15 6.29 11.58
N ALA A 275 -22.91 5.24 11.22
CA ALA A 275 -23.52 5.15 9.89
C ALA A 275 -24.53 6.28 9.63
N ARG A 276 -25.35 6.64 10.63
CA ARG A 276 -26.27 7.79 10.54
C ARG A 276 -25.51 9.10 10.41
N ARG A 277 -24.49 9.32 11.26
CA ARG A 277 -23.63 10.50 11.22
C ARG A 277 -22.98 10.67 9.83
N LEU A 278 -22.38 9.60 9.29
CA LEU A 278 -21.79 9.65 7.95
C LEU A 278 -22.85 9.94 6.88
N ARG A 279 -24.04 9.34 6.95
CA ARG A 279 -25.12 9.61 6.00
C ARG A 279 -25.56 11.07 6.03
N GLU A 280 -25.68 11.65 7.22
CA GLU A 280 -26.01 13.06 7.41
C GLU A 280 -24.90 13.98 6.87
N ALA A 281 -23.64 13.66 7.17
CA ALA A 281 -22.48 14.37 6.65
C ALA A 281 -22.45 14.37 5.11
N LEU A 282 -22.79 13.25 4.46
CA LEU A 282 -22.81 13.18 3.00
C LEU A 282 -24.02 13.86 2.34
N ALA A 283 -25.10 14.07 3.09
CA ALA A 283 -26.35 14.65 2.62
C ALA A 283 -26.48 16.15 2.88
N ALA A 284 -25.75 16.70 3.87
CA ALA A 284 -25.79 18.13 4.16
C ALA A 284 -25.38 18.94 2.93
N ALA A 285 -26.05 20.07 2.65
CA ALA A 285 -25.56 21.04 1.67
C ALA A 285 -24.40 21.83 2.31
N PRO A 286 -23.45 22.41 1.54
CA PRO A 286 -22.46 23.31 2.13
C PRO A 286 -23.18 24.45 2.87
N ALA A 287 -22.73 24.74 4.10
CA ALA A 287 -23.07 26.00 4.73
C ALA A 287 -22.55 27.10 3.80
N ALA A 288 -23.45 27.93 3.29
CA ALA A 288 -23.08 29.07 2.46
C ALA A 288 -22.07 29.92 3.23
N ALA A 289 -20.86 30.05 2.69
CA ALA A 289 -19.86 31.02 3.12
C ALA A 289 -20.15 32.37 2.47
#